data_AF-A0A6P0Z1Z9-F1
#
_entry.id   AF-A0A6P0Z1Z9-F1
#
_cell.length_a   1.000
_cell.length_b   1.000
_cell.length_c   1.000
_cell.angle_alpha   90.00
_cell.angle_beta   90.00
_cell.angle_gamma   90.00
#
_symmetry.space_group_name_H-M   'P 1'
#
loop_
_entity.id
_entity.type
_entity.pdbx_description
1 polymer ?
#
loop_
_entity_poly.entity_id
_entity_poly.type
_entity_poly.pdbx_seq_one_letter_code
_entity_poly.pdbx_strand_id
1 'polypeptide(L)'
;MSHNQNFPERTRKRAEVLRLSAKGWSVNKIASWMNCAPNTVRNTIQRWILKGYEGLGDAPRSGRKPTWTEEDIEYLEICCDLHPRTYNSKQLSEVLKKQRQVKLSPERIRKILKKRAENGSGQKRVQECTQNQRKKKLKKQI
;
A
#
# COMPACT_ATOMS: atom_id res chain seq x y z
N MET A 1 11.80 -24.03 26.57
CA MET A 1 11.71 -24.08 25.09
C MET A 1 11.76 -22.66 24.53
N SER A 2 12.78 -22.31 23.75
CA SER A 2 12.83 -21.01 23.07
C SER A 2 11.94 -21.05 21.82
N HIS A 3 10.84 -20.29 21.82
CA HIS A 3 10.09 -20.05 20.60
C HIS A 3 10.99 -19.36 19.58
N ASN A 4 11.41 -20.10 18.56
CA ASN A 4 12.15 -19.55 17.43
C ASN A 4 11.15 -18.78 16.55
N GLN A 5 10.74 -17.61 17.04
CA GLN A 5 9.86 -16.70 16.32
C GLN A 5 10.62 -16.22 15.08
N ASN A 6 10.20 -16.70 13.91
CA ASN A 6 10.83 -16.44 12.63
C ASN A 6 10.50 -15.01 12.15
N PHE A 7 10.99 -14.01 12.88
CA PHE A 7 10.84 -12.60 12.50
C PHE A 7 11.79 -12.26 11.35
N PRO A 8 11.38 -11.38 10.41
CA PRO A 8 12.28 -10.86 9.39
C PRO A 8 13.55 -10.28 10.03
N GLU A 9 14.70 -10.57 9.42
CA GLU A 9 16.01 -10.19 9.98
C GLU A 9 16.12 -8.68 10.26
N ARG A 10 15.52 -7.84 9.39
CA ARG A 10 15.49 -6.39 9.55
C ARG A 10 14.69 -5.94 10.78
N THR A 11 13.59 -6.61 11.08
CA THR A 11 12.78 -6.36 12.27
C THR A 11 13.59 -6.65 13.53
N ARG A 12 14.31 -7.77 13.53
CA ARG A 12 15.22 -8.15 14.64
C ARG A 12 16.34 -7.13 14.85
N LYS A 13 17.01 -6.71 13.77
CA LYS A 13 18.06 -5.68 13.82
C LYS A 13 17.55 -4.35 14.39
N ARG A 14 16.34 -3.92 13.99
CA ARG A 14 15.72 -2.70 14.54
C ARG A 14 15.38 -2.84 16.02
N ALA A 15 14.83 -3.97 16.43
CA ALA A 15 14.55 -4.26 17.84
C ALA A 15 15.84 -4.25 18.68
N GLU A 16 16.93 -4.78 18.15
CA GLU A 16 18.23 -4.75 18.82
C GLU A 16 18.77 -3.33 18.99
N VAL A 17 18.66 -2.49 17.95
CA VAL A 17 19.00 -1.06 18.05
C VAL A 17 18.21 -0.37 19.16
N LEU A 18 16.90 -0.61 19.26
CA LEU A 18 16.04 -0.04 20.30
C LEU A 18 16.44 -0.54 21.69
N ARG A 19 16.75 -1.84 21.83
CA ARG A 19 17.23 -2.43 23.08
C ARG A 19 18.53 -1.78 23.53
N LEU A 20 19.48 -1.55 22.63
CA LEU A 20 20.75 -0.89 22.96
C LEU A 20 20.55 0.59 23.31
N SER A 21 19.66 1.28 22.60
CA SER A 21 19.29 2.66 22.93
C SER A 21 18.65 2.76 24.31
N ALA A 22 17.78 1.82 24.68
CA ALA A 22 17.15 1.77 26.02
C ALA A 22 18.18 1.51 27.13
N LYS A 23 19.29 0.84 26.83
CA LYS A 23 20.44 0.67 27.72
C LYS A 23 21.34 1.93 27.83
N GLY A 24 20.95 3.05 27.21
CA GLY A 24 21.70 4.31 27.25
C GLY A 24 22.92 4.37 26.32
N TRP A 25 23.03 3.47 25.33
CA TRP A 25 24.14 3.53 24.39
C TRP A 25 24.00 4.71 23.43
N SER A 26 25.11 5.38 23.13
CA SER A 26 25.13 6.46 22.15
C SER A 26 24.91 5.94 20.73
N VAL A 27 24.34 6.77 19.86
CA VAL A 27 24.05 6.43 18.45
C VAL A 27 25.30 5.92 17.73
N ASN A 28 26.45 6.56 17.93
CA ASN A 28 27.71 6.16 17.29
C ASN A 28 28.20 4.80 17.80
N LYS A 29 28.07 4.53 19.11
CA LYS A 29 28.44 3.24 19.70
C LYS A 29 27.58 2.10 19.14
N ILE A 30 26.27 2.32 19.03
CA ILE A 30 25.34 1.35 18.43
C ILE A 30 25.67 1.13 16.95
N ALA A 31 25.95 2.21 16.22
CA ALA A 31 26.28 2.16 14.80
C ALA A 31 27.53 1.30 14.53
N SER A 32 28.60 1.51 15.31
CA SER A 32 29.82 0.71 15.25
C SER A 32 29.58 -0.75 15.63
N TRP A 33 28.82 -1.00 16.70
CA TRP A 33 28.47 -2.36 17.15
C TRP A 33 27.67 -3.14 16.11
N MET A 34 26.68 -2.49 15.48
CA MET A 34 25.79 -3.10 14.49
C MET A 34 26.37 -3.08 13.05
N ASN A 35 27.58 -2.53 12.87
CA ASN A 35 28.21 -2.31 11.57
C ASN A 35 27.27 -1.61 10.56
N CYS A 36 26.68 -0.49 10.95
CA CYS A 36 25.76 0.28 10.12
C CYS A 36 25.96 1.79 10.26
N ALA A 37 25.43 2.57 9.32
CA ALA A 37 25.53 4.03 9.39
C ALA A 37 24.77 4.61 10.60
N PRO A 38 25.30 5.63 11.31
CA PRO A 38 24.62 6.30 12.42
C PRO A 38 23.22 6.84 12.08
N ASN A 39 23.00 7.23 10.82
CA ASN A 39 21.70 7.69 10.35
C ASN A 39 20.64 6.57 10.38
N THR A 40 21.03 5.31 10.17
CA THR A 40 20.13 4.15 10.27
C THR A 40 19.63 3.96 11.70
N VAL A 41 20.52 4.14 12.68
CA VAL A 41 20.19 4.07 14.10
C VAL A 41 19.21 5.19 14.46
N ARG A 42 19.51 6.45 14.08
CA ARG A 42 18.57 7.58 14.28
C ARG A 42 17.21 7.31 13.65
N ASN A 43 17.19 6.90 12.38
CA ASN A 43 15.94 6.63 11.66
C ASN A 43 15.13 5.50 12.31
N THR A 44 15.80 4.49 12.87
CA THR A 44 15.13 3.39 13.57
C THR A 44 14.48 3.90 14.87
N ILE A 45 15.20 4.68 15.66
CA ILE A 45 14.68 5.28 16.90
C ILE A 45 13.53 6.24 16.60
N GLN A 46 13.68 7.12 15.61
CA GLN A 46 12.63 8.06 15.19
C GLN A 46 11.39 7.31 14.69
N ARG A 47 11.56 6.26 13.89
CA ARG A 47 10.44 5.45 13.42
C ARG A 47 9.69 4.76 14.56
N TRP A 48 10.41 4.29 15.59
CA TRP A 48 9.80 3.75 16.81
C TRP A 48 9.02 4.82 17.58
N ILE A 49 9.59 6.00 17.78
CA ILE A 49 8.89 7.11 18.48
C ILE A 49 7.59 7.49 17.75
N LEU A 50 7.62 7.51 16.42
CA LEU A 50 6.47 7.93 15.60
C LEU A 50 5.40 6.85 15.44
N LYS A 51 5.79 5.57 15.34
CA LYS A 51 4.89 4.47 14.93
C LYS A 51 4.78 3.33 15.93
N GLY A 52 5.56 3.35 17.01
CA GLY A 52 5.64 2.27 17.99
C GLY A 52 5.95 0.92 17.34
N TYR A 53 5.21 -0.11 17.75
CA TYR A 53 5.37 -1.49 17.29
C TYR A 53 5.29 -1.64 15.76
N GLU A 54 4.37 -0.92 15.10
CA GLU A 54 4.24 -0.96 13.65
C GLU A 54 5.50 -0.47 12.92
N GLY A 55 6.30 0.39 13.58
CA GLY A 55 7.55 0.93 13.06
C GLY A 55 8.70 -0.06 12.97
N LEU A 56 8.62 -1.22 13.63
CA LEU A 56 9.66 -2.26 13.57
C LEU A 56 9.63 -2.99 12.22
N GLY A 57 8.42 -3.26 11.71
CA GLY A 57 8.20 -3.94 10.45
C GLY A 57 8.63 -3.13 9.24
N ASP A 58 8.84 -3.81 8.12
CA ASP A 58 8.94 -3.13 6.83
C ASP A 58 7.53 -2.77 6.35
N ALA A 59 7.36 -1.51 5.93
CA ALA A 59 6.15 -1.09 5.26
C ALA A 59 5.95 -1.90 3.96
N PRO A 60 4.70 -2.16 3.54
CA PRO A 60 4.45 -2.76 2.25
C PRO A 60 5.16 -1.94 1.18
N ARG A 61 5.90 -2.62 0.30
CA ARG A 61 6.61 -1.94 -0.79
C ARG A 61 5.58 -1.22 -1.64
N SER A 62 5.78 0.08 -1.87
CA SER A 62 5.00 0.84 -2.84
C SER A 62 5.38 0.32 -4.23
N GLY A 63 4.73 -0.75 -4.66
CA GLY A 63 4.88 -1.27 -6.01
C GLY A 63 4.44 -0.23 -7.05
N ARG A 64 4.61 -0.55 -8.33
CA ARG A 64 4.11 0.30 -9.42
C ARG A 64 2.62 0.56 -9.22
N LYS A 65 2.23 1.83 -9.15
CA LYS A 65 0.83 2.24 -9.07
C LYS A 65 0.06 1.67 -10.28
N PRO A 66 -1.17 1.17 -10.09
CA PRO A 66 -1.97 0.69 -11.21
C PRO A 66 -2.21 1.81 -12.22
N THR A 67 -2.30 1.46 -13.49
CA THR A 67 -2.61 2.39 -14.60
C THR A 67 -4.10 2.73 -14.69
N TRP A 68 -4.92 2.04 -13.90
CA TRP A 68 -6.39 2.13 -13.87
C TRP A 68 -6.86 2.53 -12.48
N THR A 69 -8.01 3.16 -12.40
CA THR A 69 -8.66 3.53 -11.13
C THR A 69 -9.83 2.60 -10.82
N GLU A 70 -10.32 2.62 -9.58
CA GLU A 70 -11.38 1.71 -9.14
C GLU A 70 -12.67 1.88 -9.98
N GLU A 71 -12.96 3.12 -10.37
CA GLU A 71 -14.10 3.54 -11.18
C GLU A 71 -14.04 2.97 -12.61
N ASP A 72 -12.84 2.77 -13.16
CA ASP A 72 -12.65 2.18 -14.49
C ASP A 72 -13.12 0.72 -14.52
N ILE A 73 -12.90 -0.02 -13.44
CA ILE A 73 -13.28 -1.43 -13.36
C ILE A 73 -14.75 -1.58 -12.95
N GLU A 74 -15.25 -0.71 -12.07
CA GLU A 74 -16.69 -0.65 -11.77
C GLU A 74 -17.51 -0.38 -13.03
N TYR A 75 -17.03 0.51 -13.92
CA TYR A 75 -17.63 0.70 -15.23
C TYR A 75 -17.70 -0.58 -16.06
N LEU A 76 -16.64 -1.41 -16.05
CA LEU A 76 -16.63 -2.69 -16.77
C LEU A 76 -17.58 -3.72 -16.17
N GLU A 77 -17.75 -3.74 -14.85
CA GLU A 77 -18.72 -4.60 -14.15
C GLU A 77 -20.14 -4.22 -14.55
N ILE A 78 -20.48 -2.92 -14.48
CA ILE A 78 -21.77 -2.39 -14.93
C ILE A 78 -22.04 -2.73 -16.40
N CYS A 79 -21.04 -2.60 -17.28
CA CYS A 79 -21.18 -3.01 -18.68
C CYS A 79 -21.44 -4.51 -18.82
N CYS A 80 -20.83 -5.37 -18.00
CA CYS A 80 -21.10 -6.81 -18.04
C CYS A 80 -22.52 -7.14 -17.56
N ASP A 81 -23.04 -6.43 -16.57
CA ASP A 81 -24.36 -6.69 -15.98
C ASP A 81 -25.52 -6.14 -16.83
N LEU A 82 -25.34 -4.98 -17.46
CA LEU A 82 -26.39 -4.32 -18.25
C LEU A 82 -26.73 -5.04 -19.56
N HIS A 83 -25.80 -5.81 -20.12
CA HIS A 83 -25.97 -6.41 -21.42
C HIS A 83 -26.22 -7.92 -21.31
N PRO A 84 -27.26 -8.47 -21.98
CA PRO A 84 -27.54 -9.91 -21.98
C PRO A 84 -26.49 -10.74 -22.75
N ARG A 85 -25.49 -10.09 -23.36
CA ARG A 85 -24.43 -10.72 -24.15
C ARG A 85 -23.14 -10.80 -23.33
N THR A 86 -22.49 -11.96 -23.36
CA THR A 86 -21.15 -12.13 -22.79
C THR A 86 -20.12 -11.31 -23.57
N TYR A 87 -19.45 -10.37 -22.89
CA TYR A 87 -18.34 -9.62 -23.46
C TYR A 87 -17.06 -10.46 -23.53
N ASN A 88 -16.36 -10.37 -24.66
CA ASN A 88 -14.98 -10.86 -24.75
C ASN A 88 -14.01 -9.85 -24.10
N SER A 89 -12.99 -10.33 -23.41
CA SER A 89 -11.86 -9.54 -22.89
C SER A 89 -11.26 -8.51 -23.87
N LYS A 90 -11.20 -8.83 -25.17
CA LYS A 90 -10.74 -7.87 -26.21
C LYS A 90 -11.71 -6.69 -26.35
N GLN A 91 -13.01 -6.96 -26.35
CA GLN A 91 -14.06 -5.95 -26.46
C GLN A 91 -14.05 -5.03 -25.24
N LEU A 92 -13.87 -5.58 -24.03
CA LEU A 92 -13.75 -4.78 -22.80
C LEU A 92 -12.53 -3.85 -22.83
N SER A 93 -11.40 -4.31 -23.38
CA SER A 93 -10.21 -3.48 -23.56
C SER A 93 -10.46 -2.31 -24.51
N GLU A 94 -11.14 -2.55 -25.62
CA GLU A 94 -11.50 -1.49 -26.58
C GLU A 94 -12.50 -0.50 -25.99
N VAL A 95 -13.53 -0.99 -25.29
CA VAL A 95 -14.52 -0.15 -24.61
C VAL A 95 -13.85 0.75 -23.57
N LEU A 96 -12.95 0.19 -22.74
CA LEU A 96 -12.23 0.95 -21.74
C LEU A 96 -11.31 2.01 -22.37
N LYS A 97 -10.61 1.64 -23.45
CA LYS A 97 -9.75 2.57 -24.18
C LYS A 97 -10.55 3.71 -24.82
N LYS A 98 -11.75 3.43 -25.36
CA LYS A 98 -12.61 4.45 -25.98
C LYS A 98 -13.23 5.40 -24.95
N GLN A 99 -13.75 4.87 -23.85
CA GLN A 99 -14.56 5.64 -22.91
C GLN A 99 -13.73 6.32 -21.81
N ARG A 100 -12.65 5.67 -21.34
CA ARG A 100 -11.82 6.15 -20.23
C ARG A 100 -10.38 6.48 -20.63
N GLN A 101 -10.00 6.24 -21.89
CA GLN A 101 -8.62 6.40 -22.40
C GLN A 101 -7.56 5.57 -21.66
N VAL A 102 -8.00 4.56 -20.89
CA VAL A 102 -7.13 3.68 -20.12
C VAL A 102 -6.76 2.46 -20.96
N LYS A 103 -5.46 2.26 -21.19
CA LYS A 103 -4.93 1.14 -21.98
C LYS A 103 -4.62 -0.05 -21.06
N LEU A 104 -5.51 -1.04 -21.04
CA LEU A 104 -5.26 -2.33 -20.38
C LEU A 104 -5.27 -3.49 -21.37
N SER A 105 -4.34 -4.42 -21.18
CA SER A 105 -4.33 -5.69 -21.92
C SER A 105 -5.58 -6.51 -21.56
N PRO A 106 -6.20 -7.22 -22.53
CA PRO A 106 -7.36 -8.10 -22.29
C PRO A 106 -7.13 -9.09 -21.13
N GLU A 107 -5.94 -9.67 -21.03
CA GLU A 107 -5.58 -10.62 -19.98
C GLU A 107 -5.51 -9.96 -18.61
N ARG A 108 -5.09 -8.69 -18.56
CA ARG A 108 -5.07 -7.92 -17.31
C ARG A 108 -6.48 -7.63 -16.82
N ILE A 109 -7.40 -7.27 -17.72
CA ILE A 109 -8.83 -7.07 -17.43
C ILE A 109 -9.43 -8.37 -16.86
N ARG A 110 -9.21 -9.50 -17.54
CA ARG A 110 -9.67 -10.82 -17.07
C ARG A 110 -9.17 -11.13 -15.65
N LYS A 111 -7.88 -10.94 -15.38
CA LYS A 111 -7.29 -11.19 -14.04
C LYS A 111 -7.87 -10.27 -12.97
N ILE A 112 -8.14 -9.00 -13.30
CA ILE A 112 -8.74 -8.04 -12.35
C ILE A 112 -10.17 -8.45 -12.02
N LEU A 113 -11.00 -8.69 -13.05
CA LEU A 113 -12.40 -9.09 -12.87
C LEU A 113 -12.51 -10.43 -12.14
N LYS A 114 -11.68 -11.42 -12.50
CA LYS A 114 -11.61 -12.71 -11.80
C LYS A 114 -11.21 -12.55 -10.34
N LYS A 115 -10.17 -11.76 -10.06
CA LYS A 115 -9.72 -11.49 -8.69
C LYS A 115 -10.82 -10.79 -7.86
N ARG A 116 -11.60 -9.89 -8.46
CA ARG A 116 -12.73 -9.25 -7.77
C ARG A 116 -13.87 -10.23 -7.49
N ALA A 117 -14.22 -11.08 -8.46
CA ALA A 117 -15.20 -12.14 -8.27
C ALA A 117 -14.80 -13.12 -7.16
N GLU A 118 -13.53 -13.54 -7.13
CA GLU A 118 -12.98 -14.46 -6.12
C GLU A 118 -12.90 -13.84 -4.72
N ASN A 119 -12.65 -12.54 -4.61
CA ASN A 119 -12.60 -11.83 -3.33
C ASN A 119 -14.01 -11.51 -2.77
N GLY A 120 -15.07 -11.90 -3.48
CA GLY A 120 -16.45 -11.65 -3.12
C GLY A 120 -16.85 -10.19 -3.38
N SER A 121 -18.02 -10.02 -3.96
CA SER A 121 -18.83 -8.80 -4.01
C SER A 121 -19.18 -8.30 -2.59
N GLY A 122 -18.18 -7.90 -1.80
CA GLY A 122 -18.33 -7.69 -0.36
C GLY A 122 -17.20 -6.88 0.30
N GLN A 123 -16.34 -6.22 -0.48
CA GLN A 123 -15.43 -5.21 0.07
C GLN A 123 -15.52 -3.95 -0.78
N LYS A 124 -16.58 -3.16 -0.57
CA LYS A 124 -16.51 -1.70 -0.71
C LYS A 124 -15.41 -1.22 0.24
N ARG A 125 -14.14 -1.28 -0.18
CA ARG A 125 -13.04 -0.62 0.53
C ARG A 125 -13.14 0.86 0.24
N VAL A 126 -14.04 1.50 0.98
CA VAL A 126 -13.93 2.91 1.33
C VAL A 126 -12.63 3.03 2.13
N GLN A 127 -11.52 3.33 1.46
CA GLN A 127 -10.31 3.83 2.12
C GLN A 127 -9.82 5.09 1.41
N GLU A 128 -10.36 6.20 1.93
CA GLU A 128 -9.70 7.49 2.09
C GLU A 128 -9.41 8.33 0.84
N CYS A 129 -10.48 8.87 0.25
CA CYS A 129 -10.45 10.16 -0.45
C CYS A 129 -11.09 11.28 0.39
N THR A 130 -10.97 11.25 1.71
CA THR A 130 -11.57 12.28 2.59
C THR A 130 -10.54 12.96 3.47
N GLN A 131 -9.53 13.64 2.91
CA GLN A 131 -8.80 14.68 3.66
C GLN A 131 -8.27 15.87 2.84
N ASN A 132 -8.64 16.09 1.57
CA ASN A 132 -8.08 17.24 0.84
C ASN A 132 -9.05 18.14 0.06
N GLN A 133 -10.32 18.23 0.48
CA GLN A 133 -11.26 19.23 -0.06
C GLN A 133 -11.89 20.19 0.98
N ARG A 134 -11.55 20.09 2.28
CA ARG A 134 -12.12 20.96 3.33
C ARG A 134 -11.27 22.17 3.75
N LYS A 135 -10.12 22.46 3.14
CA LYS A 135 -9.32 23.66 3.47
C LYS A 135 -9.33 24.80 2.44
N LYS A 136 -10.14 24.72 1.37
CA LYS A 136 -10.26 25.82 0.38
C LYS A 136 -11.56 26.64 0.45
N LYS A 137 -12.43 26.40 1.43
CA LYS A 137 -13.71 27.15 1.58
C LYS A 137 -13.85 27.97 2.87
N LEU A 138 -12.76 28.19 3.61
CA LEU A 138 -12.75 29.06 4.80
C LEU A 138 -11.58 30.07 4.75
N LYS A 139 -11.50 30.85 3.66
CA LYS A 139 -10.69 32.08 3.54
C LYS A 139 -11.38 33.10 2.62
N LYS A 140 -12.71 33.17 2.69
CA LYS A 140 -13.50 34.18 1.94
C LYS A 140 -14.60 34.80 2.78
N GLN A 141 -14.32 34.98 4.07
CA GLN A 141 -15.10 35.73 5.06
C GLN A 141 -14.14 36.06 6.21
N ILE A 142 -13.27 37.03 5.97
CA ILE A 142 -12.96 38.22 6.78
C ILE A 142 -12.50 39.24 5.73
#